data_AF-A0A8K0IL42-F1
#
_entry.id   AF-A0A8K0IL42-F1
#
_cell.length_a   1.000
_cell.length_b   1.000
_cell.length_c   1.000
_cell.angle_alpha   90.00
_cell.angle_beta   90.00
_cell.angle_gamma   90.00
#
_symmetry.space_group_name_H-M   'P 1'
#
loop_
_entity.id
_entity.type
_entity.pdbx_description
1 polymer ?
#
loop_
_entity_poly.entity_id
_entity_poly.type
_entity_poly.pdbx_seq_one_letter_code
_entity_poly.pdbx_strand_id
1 'polypeptide(L)'
;MAAATAAAPQHPRIPGQACMFTCLATGNRDMRCIVIMYYHFFCGCLFDLSVLVVVKSQILAGGRGLGTFKSGLKGGVHIVKTEEVEDLAGKMLSQILVTKQTGPQGKIVSKVYLCEKLSLVNEMYFAITLDRTTAGPLIIACRKGGTSIEDLAEKFPDMIIKVPVDVFKGITDEDAAKVVDGLAPKVADRNACIEQVKKLYKLFCECDCTLLEINPIAETSDNQLVAADAKLNFDDNAAFRQKEIFALRDPSQEDPREVAAAKADLNYIGLDGEIGCMVNGAGLAMATMDIIKLHGGTPANFLDVGGNASEGQVVEAFKILTSDDKVKAILVNIFGGIMKCDVIASGIVNAAKQ
;
A
#
# COMPACT_ATOMS: atom_id res chain seq x y z
N MET A 1 -54.86 21.01 -17.20
CA MET A 1 -54.57 19.58 -17.34
C MET A 1 -53.07 19.40 -17.17
N ALA A 2 -52.64 18.97 -15.98
CA ALA A 2 -51.25 18.73 -15.66
C ALA A 2 -50.85 17.35 -16.21
N ALA A 3 -49.72 17.28 -16.91
CA ALA A 3 -49.10 16.03 -17.34
C ALA A 3 -48.11 15.58 -16.26
N ALA A 4 -48.35 14.40 -15.71
CA ALA A 4 -47.50 13.73 -14.73
C ALA A 4 -46.33 13.04 -15.44
N THR A 5 -45.10 13.39 -15.07
CA THR A 5 -43.88 12.66 -15.40
C THR A 5 -43.59 11.62 -14.31
N ALA A 6 -43.35 10.39 -14.73
CA ALA A 6 -43.11 9.24 -13.86
C ALA A 6 -41.75 9.34 -13.15
N ALA A 7 -41.76 9.04 -11.85
CA ALA A 7 -40.59 9.01 -10.99
C ALA A 7 -39.75 7.73 -11.21
N ALA A 8 -38.41 7.89 -11.14
CA ALA A 8 -37.45 6.80 -11.10
C ALA A 8 -37.57 5.96 -9.81
N PRO A 9 -37.22 4.66 -9.83
CA PRO A 9 -37.45 3.77 -8.70
C PRO A 9 -36.54 4.13 -7.51
N GLN A 10 -37.16 4.30 -6.34
CA GLN A 10 -36.49 4.48 -5.05
C GLN A 10 -35.86 3.14 -4.62
N HIS A 11 -34.54 3.12 -4.45
CA HIS A 11 -33.87 2.03 -3.73
C HIS A 11 -34.22 2.11 -2.23
N PRO A 12 -34.50 0.98 -1.56
CA PRO A 12 -34.91 0.98 -0.16
C PRO A 12 -33.74 1.36 0.74
N ARG A 13 -33.97 2.31 1.66
CA ARG A 13 -33.03 2.62 2.75
C ARG A 13 -32.92 1.40 3.65
N ILE A 14 -31.74 0.78 3.68
CA ILE A 14 -31.42 -0.25 4.67
C ILE A 14 -31.23 0.48 6.02
N PRO A 15 -32.02 0.15 7.07
CA PRO A 15 -31.84 0.76 8.38
C PRO A 15 -30.65 0.13 9.10
N GLY A 16 -29.75 0.95 9.61
CA GLY A 16 -28.82 0.62 10.70
C GLY A 16 -27.75 -0.42 10.37
N GLN A 17 -26.64 0.03 9.77
CA GLN A 17 -25.34 -0.63 9.96
C GLN A 17 -24.32 0.39 10.47
N ALA A 18 -23.55 -0.08 11.45
CA ALA A 18 -22.83 0.70 12.44
C ALA A 18 -21.82 1.69 11.85
N CYS A 19 -21.86 2.92 12.37
CA CYS A 19 -20.74 3.85 12.32
C CYS A 19 -19.62 3.23 13.17
N MET A 20 -18.60 2.64 12.54
CA MET A 20 -17.43 2.16 13.26
C MET A 20 -16.52 3.36 13.52
N PHE A 21 -16.84 4.12 14.58
CA PHE A 21 -15.90 5.02 15.20
C PHE A 21 -14.79 4.18 15.83
N THR A 22 -13.61 4.11 15.21
CA THR A 22 -12.37 3.89 15.98
C THR A 22 -11.93 5.22 16.59
N CYS A 23 -12.82 5.81 17.40
CA CYS A 23 -12.36 6.61 18.51
C CYS A 23 -11.95 5.58 19.54
N LEU A 24 -10.64 5.29 19.65
CA LEU A 24 -10.12 4.57 20.82
C LEU A 24 -10.67 5.30 22.03
N ALA A 25 -11.65 4.69 22.70
CA ALA A 25 -12.20 5.16 23.95
C ALA A 25 -11.14 4.93 25.06
N THR A 26 -10.00 5.60 24.94
CA THR A 26 -9.23 5.96 26.12
C THR A 26 -9.79 7.31 26.55
N GLY A 27 -10.22 7.44 27.81
CA GLY A 27 -10.85 8.64 28.37
C GLY A 27 -9.92 9.85 28.46
N ASN A 28 -9.06 10.06 27.47
CA ASN A 28 -8.09 11.12 27.39
C ASN A 28 -8.56 12.16 26.37
N ARG A 29 -8.80 13.40 26.83
CA ARG A 29 -9.26 14.53 26.01
C ARG A 29 -8.20 15.06 25.03
N ASP A 30 -7.03 14.45 24.98
CA ASP A 30 -5.89 14.85 24.14
C ASP A 30 -5.79 14.11 22.78
N MET A 31 -6.78 13.29 22.40
CA MET A 31 -6.78 12.65 21.08
C MET A 31 -7.31 13.61 20.00
N ARG A 32 -6.36 14.21 19.26
CA ARG A 32 -6.58 14.98 18.03
C ARG A 32 -7.36 14.12 17.03
N CYS A 33 -8.60 14.48 16.73
CA CYS A 33 -9.57 13.66 15.99
C CYS A 33 -9.06 13.22 14.61
N ILE A 34 -9.15 11.92 14.36
CA ILE A 34 -8.90 11.28 13.06
C ILE A 34 -10.24 10.85 12.48
N VAL A 35 -10.53 11.22 11.22
CA VAL A 35 -11.77 10.82 10.55
C VAL A 35 -11.45 10.21 9.19
N ILE A 36 -11.95 9.00 8.96
CA ILE A 36 -11.94 8.34 7.65
C ILE A 36 -13.33 8.51 7.04
N MET A 37 -13.42 9.24 5.92
CA MET A 37 -14.68 9.43 5.22
C MET A 37 -14.86 8.38 4.12
N TYR A 38 -16.07 7.83 4.03
CA TYR A 38 -16.53 6.95 2.95
C TYR A 38 -17.67 7.64 2.19
N TYR A 39 -17.85 7.31 0.92
CA TYR A 39 -18.87 7.90 0.02
C TYR A 39 -20.31 7.91 0.59
N HIS A 40 -20.65 6.97 1.49
CA HIS A 40 -22.00 6.86 2.10
C HIS A 40 -22.13 7.39 3.53
N PHE A 41 -21.05 7.89 4.15
CA PHE A 41 -21.07 8.32 5.55
C PHE A 41 -20.49 9.74 5.69
N PHE A 42 -21.38 10.72 5.62
CA PHE A 42 -21.12 12.04 6.18
C PHE A 42 -21.61 12.04 7.64
N CYS A 43 -20.73 11.70 8.59
CA CYS A 43 -21.02 11.92 10.00
C CYS A 43 -20.28 13.19 10.42
N GLY A 44 -21.05 14.21 10.82
CA GLY A 44 -20.54 15.50 11.26
C GLY A 44 -19.57 15.34 12.43
N CYS A 45 -18.28 15.19 12.12
CA CYS A 45 -17.23 15.28 13.11
C CYS A 45 -17.02 16.76 13.38
N LEU A 46 -17.39 17.21 14.58
CA LEU A 46 -17.07 18.53 15.10
C LEU A 46 -15.54 18.69 15.13
N PHE A 47 -14.96 19.16 14.03
CA PHE A 47 -13.75 19.95 14.11
C PHE A 47 -14.17 21.34 14.59
N ASP A 48 -13.45 21.89 15.56
CA ASP A 48 -13.60 23.29 15.91
C ASP A 48 -13.41 24.13 14.63
N LEU A 49 -14.33 25.06 14.36
CA LEU A 49 -14.50 25.77 13.09
C LEU A 49 -13.31 26.68 12.71
N SER A 50 -12.27 26.73 13.55
CA SER A 50 -11.07 27.55 13.42
C SER A 50 -9.81 26.80 12.97
N VAL A 51 -9.88 25.49 12.72
CA VAL A 51 -8.71 24.63 12.48
C VAL A 51 -8.47 24.37 10.98
N LEU A 52 -7.21 24.42 10.54
CA LEU A 52 -6.81 23.93 9.22
C LEU A 52 -6.72 22.40 9.25
N VAL A 53 -7.32 21.75 8.27
CA VAL A 53 -7.39 20.29 8.13
C VAL A 53 -6.60 19.86 6.91
N VAL A 54 -5.90 18.74 7.02
CA VAL A 54 -5.26 18.05 5.90
C VAL A 54 -6.17 16.93 5.41
N VAL A 55 -6.54 16.97 4.13
CA VAL A 55 -7.33 15.94 3.45
C VAL A 55 -6.39 15.11 2.59
N LYS A 56 -6.25 13.81 2.87
CA LYS A 56 -5.34 12.89 2.17
C LYS A 56 -6.11 11.75 1.51
N SER A 57 -5.95 11.57 0.20
CA SER A 57 -6.42 10.37 -0.51
C SER A 57 -5.80 9.11 0.09
N GLN A 58 -6.63 8.09 0.34
CA GLN A 58 -6.16 6.79 0.78
C GLN A 58 -6.09 5.85 -0.43
N ILE A 59 -4.89 5.75 -1.00
CA ILE A 59 -4.49 4.73 -1.97
C ILE A 59 -3.17 4.12 -1.49
N LEU A 60 -2.89 2.86 -1.81
CA LEU A 60 -1.67 2.15 -1.35
C LEU A 60 -0.37 2.65 -2.02
N ALA A 61 -0.48 3.56 -2.99
CA ALA A 61 0.64 4.17 -3.67
C ALA A 61 1.10 5.49 -3.03
N GLY A 62 2.40 5.72 -3.03
CA GLY A 62 3.02 6.97 -2.60
C GLY A 62 2.94 8.09 -3.64
N GLY A 63 3.50 9.26 -3.33
CA GLY A 63 3.52 10.41 -4.25
C GLY A 63 2.17 11.10 -4.44
N ARG A 64 1.22 10.87 -3.52
CA ARG A 64 -0.16 11.38 -3.58
C ARG A 64 -0.21 12.91 -3.74
N GLY A 65 0.62 13.65 -3.01
CA GLY A 65 0.65 15.12 -3.08
C GLY A 65 0.98 15.69 -4.47
N LEU A 66 1.78 14.97 -5.26
CA LEU A 66 2.15 15.35 -6.64
C LEU A 66 1.25 14.68 -7.70
N GLY A 67 0.33 13.82 -7.27
CA GLY A 67 -0.58 13.12 -8.17
C GLY A 67 -1.58 14.05 -8.85
N THR A 68 -2.26 13.56 -9.87
CA THR A 68 -3.34 14.28 -10.55
C THR A 68 -4.53 13.34 -10.73
N PHE A 69 -5.71 13.81 -10.35
CA PHE A 69 -6.94 13.09 -10.60
C PHE A 69 -7.32 13.15 -12.09
N LYS A 70 -7.93 12.10 -12.61
CA LYS A 70 -8.46 12.09 -13.99
C LYS A 70 -9.54 13.15 -14.24
N SER A 71 -10.19 13.64 -13.17
CA SER A 71 -11.12 14.78 -13.22
C SER A 71 -10.43 16.15 -13.43
N GLY A 72 -9.10 16.21 -13.35
CA GLY A 72 -8.30 17.43 -13.48
C GLY A 72 -7.85 18.06 -12.16
N LEU A 73 -8.38 17.61 -11.01
CA LEU A 73 -7.91 18.06 -9.69
C LEU A 73 -6.43 17.68 -9.50
N LYS A 74 -5.59 18.64 -9.12
CA LYS A 74 -4.17 18.43 -8.87
C LYS A 74 -3.91 18.17 -7.39
N GLY A 75 -3.10 17.17 -7.09
CA GLY A 75 -2.73 16.74 -5.74
C GLY A 75 -3.80 15.88 -5.08
N GLY A 76 -3.36 14.82 -4.39
CA GLY A 76 -4.17 13.98 -3.51
C GLY A 76 -4.01 14.31 -2.02
N VAL A 77 -3.27 15.38 -1.69
CA VAL A 77 -3.07 15.88 -0.33
C VAL A 77 -3.27 17.39 -0.35
N HIS A 78 -4.23 17.88 0.44
CA HIS A 78 -4.60 19.29 0.48
C HIS A 78 -4.71 19.78 1.91
N ILE A 79 -4.42 21.06 2.12
CA ILE A 79 -4.65 21.75 3.38
C ILE A 79 -5.78 22.75 3.13
N VAL A 80 -6.89 22.58 3.84
CA VAL A 80 -8.10 23.39 3.67
C VAL A 80 -8.67 23.79 5.03
N LYS A 81 -9.58 24.76 5.05
CA LYS A 81 -10.37 25.02 6.25
C LYS A 81 -11.45 23.94 6.40
N THR A 82 -11.91 23.71 7.63
CA THR A 82 -12.97 22.75 7.94
C THR A 82 -14.21 22.87 7.03
N GLU A 83 -14.62 24.10 6.71
CA GLU A 83 -15.79 24.38 5.85
C GLU A 83 -15.62 23.93 4.37
N GLU A 84 -14.38 23.77 3.91
CA GLU A 84 -14.06 23.37 2.53
C GLU A 84 -13.86 21.85 2.38
N VAL A 85 -13.81 21.11 3.49
CA VAL A 85 -13.51 19.67 3.51
C VAL A 85 -14.53 18.87 2.71
N GLU A 86 -15.81 19.18 2.84
CA GLU A 86 -16.89 18.44 2.17
C GLU A 86 -16.80 18.55 0.64
N ASP A 87 -16.64 19.77 0.11
CA ASP A 87 -16.52 20.02 -1.33
C ASP A 87 -15.27 19.35 -1.90
N LEU A 88 -14.13 19.48 -1.21
CA LEU A 88 -12.90 18.84 -1.66
C LEU A 88 -12.99 17.31 -1.62
N ALA A 89 -13.49 16.74 -0.52
CA ALA A 89 -13.66 15.29 -0.39
C ALA A 89 -14.62 14.75 -1.46
N GLY A 90 -15.69 15.48 -1.80
CA GLY A 90 -16.60 15.15 -2.90
C GLY A 90 -15.92 15.10 -4.27
N LYS A 91 -14.91 15.95 -4.50
CA LYS A 91 -14.09 15.94 -5.72
C LYS A 91 -13.02 14.84 -5.75
N MET A 92 -12.68 14.26 -4.60
CA MET A 92 -11.65 13.22 -4.47
C MET A 92 -12.25 11.81 -4.45
N LEU A 93 -13.35 11.61 -3.71
CA LEU A 93 -13.97 10.30 -3.53
C LEU A 93 -14.53 9.73 -4.84
N SER A 94 -14.35 8.43 -5.03
CA SER A 94 -14.74 7.69 -6.24
C SER A 94 -14.06 8.18 -7.53
N GLN A 95 -13.06 9.06 -7.43
CA GLN A 95 -12.24 9.49 -8.55
C GLN A 95 -10.93 8.68 -8.61
N ILE A 96 -10.29 8.70 -9.78
CA ILE A 96 -9.02 8.01 -10.02
C ILE A 96 -7.88 9.00 -9.83
N LEU A 97 -7.02 8.74 -8.84
CA LEU A 97 -5.77 9.46 -8.61
C LEU A 97 -4.62 8.76 -9.34
N VAL A 98 -3.93 9.49 -10.21
CA VAL A 98 -2.71 9.03 -10.89
C VAL A 98 -1.49 9.62 -10.19
N THR A 99 -0.53 8.79 -9.85
CA THR A 99 0.77 9.16 -9.24
C THR A 99 1.91 8.64 -10.13
N LYS A 100 3.18 8.84 -9.72
CA LYS A 100 4.32 8.18 -10.38
C LYS A 100 4.34 6.65 -10.14
N GLN A 101 3.76 6.18 -9.03
CA GLN A 101 3.84 4.79 -8.59
C GLN A 101 2.65 3.93 -9.06
N THR A 102 1.46 4.50 -9.18
CA THR A 102 0.37 3.91 -9.96
C THR A 102 0.67 4.26 -11.41
N GLY A 103 0.70 3.42 -12.43
CA GLY A 103 0.86 3.95 -13.80
C GLY A 103 -0.32 4.84 -14.26
N PRO A 104 -0.45 5.07 -15.58
CA PRO A 104 -1.57 5.81 -16.19
C PRO A 104 -2.98 5.33 -15.78
N GLN A 105 -3.10 4.08 -15.33
CA GLN A 105 -4.32 3.50 -14.78
C GLN A 105 -4.82 4.25 -13.53
N GLY A 106 -3.91 4.74 -12.69
CA GLY A 106 -4.23 5.32 -11.38
C GLY A 106 -4.83 4.32 -10.39
N LYS A 107 -5.32 4.82 -9.26
CA LYS A 107 -6.10 4.06 -8.28
C LYS A 107 -7.34 4.84 -7.87
N ILE A 108 -8.44 4.12 -7.64
CA ILE A 108 -9.68 4.72 -7.16
C ILE A 108 -9.52 5.14 -5.69
N VAL A 109 -9.91 6.37 -5.39
CA VAL A 109 -9.91 6.89 -4.03
C VAL A 109 -11.27 6.56 -3.40
N SER A 110 -11.35 5.45 -2.68
CA SER A 110 -12.58 5.03 -1.97
C SER A 110 -12.74 5.73 -0.61
N LYS A 111 -11.65 6.23 -0.04
CA LYS A 111 -11.58 6.87 1.27
C LYS A 111 -10.67 8.09 1.25
N VAL A 112 -10.98 9.06 2.10
CA VAL A 112 -10.07 10.16 2.44
C VAL A 112 -9.80 10.16 3.95
N TYR A 113 -8.58 10.52 4.32
CA TYR A 113 -8.13 10.67 5.69
C TYR A 113 -8.05 12.14 6.04
N LEU A 114 -8.77 12.53 7.10
CA LEU A 114 -8.75 13.87 7.66
C LEU A 114 -7.89 13.88 8.92
N CYS A 115 -6.93 14.79 8.96
CA CYS A 115 -6.14 15.03 10.15
C CYS A 115 -5.86 16.52 10.35
N GLU A 116 -5.61 16.92 11.59
CA GLU A 116 -5.18 18.27 11.92
C GLU A 116 -3.88 18.63 11.17
N LYS A 117 -3.79 19.89 10.71
CA LYS A 117 -2.54 20.42 10.18
C LYS A 117 -1.53 20.61 11.31
N LEU A 118 -0.45 19.83 11.27
CA LEU A 118 0.70 20.03 12.15
C LEU A 118 1.58 21.18 11.65
N SER A 119 2.06 22.01 12.59
CA SER A 119 3.08 23.03 12.32
C SER A 119 4.46 22.38 12.30
N LEU A 120 4.84 21.84 11.14
CA LEU A 120 6.14 21.21 10.92
C LEU A 120 7.20 22.27 10.65
N VAL A 121 8.32 22.22 11.38
CA VAL A 121 9.43 23.19 11.30
C VAL A 121 10.69 22.61 10.66
N ASN A 122 10.78 21.28 10.57
CA ASN A 122 11.87 20.58 9.90
C ASN A 122 11.37 19.20 9.44
N GLU A 123 11.58 18.87 8.17
CA GLU A 123 11.11 17.61 7.56
C GLU A 123 12.30 16.76 7.13
N MET A 124 12.33 15.51 7.58
CA MET A 124 13.39 14.53 7.40
C MET A 124 12.79 13.23 6.86
N TYR A 125 13.65 12.29 6.48
CA TYR A 125 13.25 10.96 6.04
C TYR A 125 13.78 9.89 6.99
N PHE A 126 12.94 8.92 7.32
CA PHE A 126 13.31 7.76 8.13
C PHE A 126 12.70 6.49 7.53
N ALA A 127 13.48 5.42 7.44
CA ALA A 127 12.95 4.11 7.11
C ALA A 127 13.69 2.98 7.84
N ILE A 128 13.01 1.85 8.02
CA ILE A 128 13.57 0.58 8.45
C ILE A 128 13.20 -0.44 7.38
N THR A 129 14.19 -1.16 6.86
CA THR A 129 14.01 -2.21 5.86
C THR A 129 14.89 -3.41 6.18
N LEU A 130 14.60 -4.57 5.62
CA LEU A 130 15.48 -5.74 5.73
C LEU A 130 16.57 -5.67 4.65
N ASP A 131 17.83 -5.55 5.06
CA ASP A 131 18.97 -5.56 4.17
C ASP A 131 19.50 -6.98 3.95
N ARG A 132 19.58 -7.38 2.69
CA ARG A 132 20.08 -8.70 2.29
C ARG A 132 21.59 -8.83 2.47
N THR A 133 22.32 -7.72 2.49
CA THR A 133 23.79 -7.74 2.63
C THR A 133 24.21 -8.03 4.06
N THR A 134 23.60 -7.33 5.02
CA THR A 134 23.83 -7.53 6.46
C THR A 134 22.93 -8.59 7.08
N ALA A 135 21.96 -9.12 6.32
CA ALA A 135 21.00 -10.14 6.74
C ALA A 135 20.20 -9.73 7.99
N GLY A 136 19.82 -8.46 8.08
CA GLY A 136 19.11 -7.90 9.22
C GLY A 136 18.46 -6.56 8.93
N PRO A 137 17.80 -5.94 9.93
CA PRO A 137 17.21 -4.63 9.79
C PRO A 137 18.28 -3.55 9.53
N LEU A 138 17.97 -2.65 8.61
CA LEU A 138 18.77 -1.49 8.25
C LEU A 138 17.91 -0.25 8.43
N ILE A 139 18.35 0.65 9.30
CA ILE A 139 17.72 1.97 9.46
C ILE A 139 18.38 2.94 8.48
N ILE A 140 17.55 3.62 7.69
CA ILE A 140 17.95 4.66 6.74
C ILE A 140 17.41 5.98 7.28
N ALA A 141 18.28 6.98 7.42
CA ALA A 141 17.90 8.31 7.86
C ALA A 141 18.49 9.38 6.95
N CYS A 142 17.71 10.41 6.64
CA CYS A 142 18.18 11.56 5.88
C CYS A 142 17.68 12.85 6.52
N ARG A 143 18.59 13.83 6.69
CA ARG A 143 18.27 15.17 7.21
C ARG A 143 17.39 16.03 6.28
N LYS A 144 16.94 15.46 5.15
CA LYS A 144 16.03 16.08 4.20
C LYS A 144 14.91 15.10 3.87
N GLY A 145 13.67 15.49 4.10
CA GLY A 145 12.46 14.72 3.80
C GLY A 145 11.54 15.41 2.78
N GLY A 146 10.33 14.88 2.64
CA GLY A 146 9.27 15.46 1.81
C GLY A 146 9.35 15.11 0.32
N THR A 147 10.30 14.25 -0.07
CA THR A 147 10.44 13.72 -1.44
C THR A 147 10.88 12.24 -1.40
N SER A 148 10.93 11.56 -2.55
CA SER A 148 11.26 10.14 -2.59
C SER A 148 12.71 9.88 -2.16
N ILE A 149 12.96 8.75 -1.50
CA ILE A 149 14.31 8.39 -1.05
C ILE A 149 15.25 8.12 -2.22
N GLU A 150 14.71 7.67 -3.35
CA GLU A 150 15.43 7.46 -4.59
C GLU A 150 15.96 8.79 -5.14
N ASP A 151 15.12 9.84 -5.17
CA ASP A 151 15.53 11.18 -5.60
C ASP A 151 16.58 11.77 -4.63
N LEU A 152 16.46 11.49 -3.33
CA LEU A 152 17.45 11.91 -2.32
C LEU A 152 18.77 11.18 -2.48
N ALA A 153 18.75 9.88 -2.77
CA ALA A 153 19.96 9.08 -2.97
C ALA A 153 20.72 9.49 -4.22
N GLU A 154 20.01 9.92 -5.28
CA GLU A 154 20.63 10.43 -6.51
C GLU A 154 21.21 11.85 -6.32
N LYS A 155 20.46 12.76 -5.67
CA LYS A 155 20.84 14.18 -5.59
C LYS A 155 21.69 14.54 -4.37
N PHE A 156 21.49 13.84 -3.25
CA PHE A 156 22.06 14.16 -1.95
C PHE A 156 22.50 12.89 -1.18
N PRO A 157 23.33 12.01 -1.77
CA PRO A 157 23.75 10.76 -1.12
C PRO A 157 24.41 10.99 0.24
N ASP A 158 25.18 12.08 0.39
CA ASP A 158 25.90 12.42 1.63
C ASP A 158 24.97 12.84 2.79
N MET A 159 23.70 13.12 2.51
CA MET A 159 22.70 13.44 3.54
C MET A 159 22.07 12.19 4.14
N ILE A 160 22.31 11.02 3.54
CA ILE A 160 21.73 9.74 3.94
C ILE A 160 22.75 8.96 4.77
N ILE A 161 22.32 8.51 5.93
CA ILE A 161 23.06 7.53 6.72
C ILE A 161 22.31 6.20 6.73
N LYS A 162 23.08 5.13 6.93
CA LYS A 162 22.59 3.76 7.03
C LYS A 162 23.16 3.14 8.30
N VAL A 163 22.28 2.68 9.20
CA VAL A 163 22.65 2.09 10.49
C VAL A 163 22.12 0.67 10.53
N PRO A 164 22.97 -0.35 10.29
CA PRO A 164 22.56 -1.74 10.41
C PRO A 164 22.32 -2.10 11.88
N VAL A 165 21.31 -2.92 12.14
CA VAL A 165 20.94 -3.37 13.49
C VAL A 165 21.14 -4.88 13.59
N ASP A 166 21.84 -5.32 14.64
CA ASP A 166 22.01 -6.73 14.98
C ASP A 166 20.68 -7.30 15.50
N VAL A 167 20.18 -8.37 14.87
CA VAL A 167 18.88 -8.96 15.21
C VAL A 167 18.83 -9.59 16.61
N PHE A 168 19.96 -10.03 17.15
CA PHE A 168 20.02 -10.67 18.47
C PHE A 168 20.14 -9.64 19.59
N LYS A 169 20.87 -8.55 19.34
CA LYS A 169 21.00 -7.44 20.30
C LYS A 169 19.80 -6.51 20.27
N GLY A 170 19.17 -6.35 19.10
CA GLY A 170 18.22 -5.28 18.83
C GLY A 170 18.90 -3.91 18.74
N ILE A 171 18.08 -2.86 18.59
CA ILE A 171 18.58 -1.50 18.51
C ILE A 171 19.15 -1.03 19.86
N THR A 172 20.41 -0.58 19.86
CA THR A 172 21.04 -0.01 21.07
C THR A 172 20.83 1.51 21.14
N ASP A 173 21.10 2.09 22.32
CA ASP A 173 21.09 3.55 22.47
C ASP A 173 22.13 4.23 21.57
N GLU A 174 23.26 3.57 21.31
CA GLU A 174 24.30 4.08 20.40
C GLU A 174 23.81 4.08 18.94
N ASP A 175 23.13 3.01 18.51
CA ASP A 175 22.57 2.93 17.16
C ASP A 175 21.47 3.98 16.96
N ALA A 176 20.56 4.09 17.92
CA ALA A 176 19.51 5.10 17.89
C ALA A 176 20.08 6.53 17.93
N ALA A 177 21.13 6.78 18.71
CA ALA A 177 21.85 8.04 18.71
C ALA A 177 22.45 8.37 17.33
N LYS A 178 23.11 7.41 16.67
CA LYS A 178 23.64 7.59 15.30
C LYS A 178 22.55 7.95 14.31
N VAL A 179 21.39 7.29 14.40
CA VAL A 179 20.21 7.61 13.57
C VAL A 179 19.76 9.06 13.79
N VAL A 180 19.62 9.48 15.05
CA VAL A 180 19.22 10.85 15.40
C VAL A 180 20.24 11.87 14.89
N ASP A 181 21.53 11.59 15.01
CA ASP A 181 22.58 12.48 14.50
C ASP A 181 22.52 12.62 12.96
N GLY A 182 22.11 11.56 12.25
CA GLY A 182 21.91 11.61 10.79
C GLY A 182 20.62 12.32 10.35
N LEU A 183 19.55 12.20 11.13
CA LEU A 183 18.34 13.02 10.97
C LEU A 183 18.66 14.51 11.20
N ALA A 184 19.57 14.80 12.14
CA ALA A 184 19.95 16.16 12.52
C ALA A 184 18.74 17.05 12.91
N PRO A 185 17.93 16.63 13.90
CA PRO A 185 16.86 17.47 14.43
C PRO A 185 17.44 18.79 14.99
N LYS A 186 16.67 19.87 14.87
CA LYS A 186 17.08 21.23 15.20
C LYS A 186 16.50 21.73 16.51
N VAL A 187 15.31 21.28 16.87
CA VAL A 187 14.52 21.80 18.00
C VAL A 187 14.03 20.72 18.95
N ALA A 188 13.80 19.50 18.45
CA ALA A 188 13.31 18.39 19.24
C ALA A 188 14.38 17.89 20.22
N ASP A 189 13.95 17.50 21.42
CA ASP A 189 14.85 16.96 22.44
C ASP A 189 15.53 15.67 21.93
N ARG A 190 16.85 15.61 22.08
CA ARG A 190 17.66 14.51 21.54
C ARG A 190 17.30 13.15 22.16
N ASN A 191 17.07 13.11 23.47
CA ASN A 191 16.74 11.86 24.16
C ASN A 191 15.33 11.38 23.77
N ALA A 192 14.38 12.31 23.62
CA ALA A 192 13.06 12.00 23.08
C ALA A 192 13.13 11.44 21.65
N CYS A 193 14.00 11.99 20.80
CA CYS A 193 14.23 11.46 19.45
C CYS A 193 14.80 10.04 19.47
N ILE A 194 15.78 9.76 20.34
CA ILE A 194 16.36 8.42 20.50
C ILE A 194 15.28 7.41 20.90
N GLU A 195 14.46 7.75 21.90
CA GLU A 195 13.36 6.89 22.33
C GLU A 195 12.31 6.70 21.23
N GLN A 196 12.05 7.73 20.42
CA GLN A 196 11.15 7.61 19.28
C GLN A 196 11.70 6.63 18.22
N VAL A 197 12.99 6.70 17.89
CA VAL A 197 13.63 5.75 16.96
C VAL A 197 13.53 4.31 17.48
N LYS A 198 13.78 4.10 18.78
CA LYS A 198 13.65 2.78 19.42
C LYS A 198 12.22 2.24 19.38
N LYS A 199 11.22 3.10 19.61
CA LYS A 199 9.79 2.74 19.48
C LYS A 199 9.41 2.35 18.05
N LEU A 200 9.95 3.06 17.05
CA LEU A 200 9.72 2.72 15.64
C LEU A 200 10.35 1.39 15.25
N TYR A 201 11.56 1.09 15.75
CA TYR A 201 12.18 -0.22 15.59
C TYR A 201 11.38 -1.33 16.28
N LYS A 202 10.89 -1.06 17.50
CA LYS A 202 10.01 -2.00 18.22
C LYS A 202 8.74 -2.30 17.41
N LEU A 203 8.07 -1.27 16.89
CA LEU A 203 6.90 -1.40 16.03
C LEU A 203 7.22 -2.27 14.79
N PHE A 204 8.33 -1.98 14.11
CA PHE A 204 8.78 -2.75 12.95
C PHE A 204 8.91 -4.25 13.26
N CYS A 205 9.47 -4.59 14.43
CA CYS A 205 9.61 -5.98 14.86
C CYS A 205 8.28 -6.62 15.28
N GLU A 206 7.49 -5.93 16.13
CA GLU A 206 6.25 -6.47 16.69
C GLU A 206 5.17 -6.67 15.62
N CYS A 207 5.20 -5.90 14.53
CA CYS A 207 4.26 -6.01 13.43
C CYS A 207 4.76 -6.88 12.26
N ASP A 208 5.94 -7.53 12.37
CA ASP A 208 6.57 -8.27 11.28
C ASP A 208 6.66 -7.46 9.97
N CYS A 209 7.16 -6.22 10.07
CA CYS A 209 7.33 -5.35 8.92
C CYS A 209 8.51 -5.80 8.04
N THR A 210 8.34 -5.72 6.73
CA THR A 210 9.43 -5.77 5.76
C THR A 210 9.95 -4.38 5.41
N LEU A 211 9.08 -3.37 5.54
CA LEU A 211 9.40 -1.95 5.38
C LEU A 211 8.58 -1.15 6.40
N LEU A 212 9.22 -0.20 7.07
CA LEU A 212 8.56 0.91 7.73
C LEU A 212 9.20 2.19 7.20
N GLU A 213 8.47 2.97 6.43
CA GLU A 213 8.92 4.24 5.85
C GLU A 213 8.10 5.38 6.45
N ILE A 214 8.77 6.43 6.91
CA ILE A 214 8.15 7.64 7.45
C ILE A 214 8.70 8.82 6.66
N ASN A 215 7.80 9.46 5.91
CA ASN A 215 8.16 10.53 5.00
C ASN A 215 7.05 11.60 4.90
N PRO A 216 7.14 12.72 5.64
CA PRO A 216 8.26 13.09 6.50
C PRO A 216 8.16 12.53 7.93
N ILE A 217 9.31 12.21 8.52
CA ILE A 217 9.48 12.32 9.99
C ILE A 217 9.88 13.77 10.27
N ALA A 218 9.18 14.43 11.18
CA ALA A 218 9.24 15.89 11.25
C ALA A 218 9.28 16.42 12.68
N GLU A 219 9.87 17.59 12.83
CA GLU A 219 9.83 18.35 14.08
C GLU A 219 8.62 19.28 14.07
N THR A 220 7.88 19.32 15.18
CA THR A 220 6.80 20.29 15.38
C THR A 220 7.32 21.58 16.04
N SER A 221 6.53 22.65 15.98
CA SER A 221 6.78 23.88 16.74
C SER A 221 6.83 23.68 18.27
N ASP A 222 6.32 22.55 18.76
CA ASP A 222 6.32 22.18 20.18
C ASP A 222 7.52 21.28 20.54
N ASN A 223 8.56 21.28 19.69
CA ASN A 223 9.81 20.54 19.88
C ASN A 223 9.61 19.02 20.01
N GLN A 224 8.64 18.46 19.29
CA GLN A 224 8.39 17.01 19.24
C GLN A 224 8.80 16.44 17.89
N LEU A 225 9.37 15.23 17.88
CA LEU A 225 9.59 14.45 16.67
C LEU A 225 8.37 13.56 16.39
N VAL A 226 7.73 13.76 15.24
CA VAL A 226 6.48 13.09 14.87
C VAL A 226 6.58 12.42 13.50
N ALA A 227 5.84 11.32 13.33
CA ALA A 227 5.64 10.67 12.04
C ALA A 227 4.44 11.31 11.33
N ALA A 228 4.66 12.16 10.33
CA ALA A 228 3.58 12.90 9.67
C ALA A 228 2.85 12.09 8.58
N ASP A 229 3.57 11.15 7.96
CA ASP A 229 3.04 10.16 7.03
C ASP A 229 3.91 8.90 7.08
N ALA A 230 3.28 7.74 7.08
CA ALA A 230 3.97 6.47 7.20
C ALA A 230 3.41 5.44 6.20
N LYS A 231 4.31 4.62 5.66
CA LYS A 231 4.01 3.48 4.80
C LYS A 231 4.68 2.26 5.39
N LEU A 232 3.90 1.24 5.68
CA LEU A 232 4.39 -0.04 6.18
C LEU A 232 4.09 -1.13 5.16
N ASN A 233 5.08 -2.01 4.94
CA ASN A 233 4.87 -3.30 4.30
C ASN A 233 5.11 -4.39 5.34
N PHE A 234 4.36 -5.48 5.24
CA PHE A 234 4.40 -6.59 6.18
C PHE A 234 4.94 -7.85 5.48
N ASP A 235 5.45 -8.81 6.26
CA ASP A 235 5.81 -10.13 5.76
C ASP A 235 4.57 -11.02 5.64
N ASP A 236 4.20 -11.39 4.41
CA ASP A 236 3.08 -12.31 4.15
C ASP A 236 3.23 -13.65 4.87
N ASN A 237 4.46 -14.11 5.10
CA ASN A 237 4.72 -15.35 5.85
C ASN A 237 4.38 -15.23 7.34
N ALA A 238 4.25 -14.01 7.87
CA ALA A 238 3.85 -13.76 9.26
C ALA A 238 2.33 -13.68 9.45
N ALA A 239 1.53 -13.80 8.38
CA ALA A 239 0.07 -13.67 8.43
C ALA A 239 -0.60 -14.56 9.49
N PHE A 240 -0.06 -15.75 9.75
CA PHE A 240 -0.59 -16.68 10.75
C PHE A 240 -0.57 -16.13 12.19
N ARG A 241 0.38 -15.23 12.51
CA ARG A 241 0.53 -14.58 13.82
C ARG A 241 0.08 -13.12 13.83
N GLN A 242 0.00 -12.46 12.68
CA GLN A 242 -0.41 -11.05 12.52
C GLN A 242 -1.87 -10.90 12.08
N LYS A 243 -2.80 -11.68 12.64
CA LYS A 243 -4.19 -11.76 12.15
C LYS A 243 -4.92 -10.42 12.10
N GLU A 244 -4.70 -9.55 13.08
CA GLU A 244 -5.36 -8.24 13.15
C GLU A 244 -4.90 -7.31 12.02
N ILE A 245 -3.61 -7.32 11.69
CA ILE A 245 -3.04 -6.51 10.60
C ILE A 245 -3.58 -7.00 9.26
N PHE A 246 -3.55 -8.32 9.03
CA PHE A 246 -4.02 -8.90 7.76
C PHE A 246 -5.54 -8.78 7.57
N ALA A 247 -6.31 -8.62 8.65
CA ALA A 247 -7.73 -8.27 8.57
C ALA A 247 -7.99 -6.86 8.03
N LEU A 248 -6.99 -5.96 8.05
CA LEU A 248 -7.07 -4.61 7.49
C LEU A 248 -6.79 -4.54 5.98
N ARG A 249 -6.44 -5.67 5.34
CA ARG A 249 -6.16 -5.73 3.89
C ARG A 249 -7.34 -5.18 3.08
N ASP A 250 -7.04 -4.28 2.15
CA ASP A 250 -8.03 -3.67 1.25
C ASP A 250 -7.86 -4.21 -0.18
N PRO A 251 -8.55 -5.30 -0.55
CA PRO A 251 -8.43 -5.89 -1.88
C PRO A 251 -8.97 -4.99 -2.99
N SER A 252 -9.71 -3.92 -2.67
CA SER A 252 -10.18 -2.96 -3.69
C SER A 252 -9.06 -2.15 -4.32
N GLN A 253 -7.89 -2.12 -3.67
CA GLN A 253 -6.70 -1.40 -4.12
C GLN A 253 -5.74 -2.30 -4.91
N GLU A 254 -6.00 -3.60 -5.00
CA GLU A 254 -5.18 -4.61 -5.66
C GLU A 254 -5.72 -4.94 -7.07
N ASP A 255 -4.97 -5.70 -7.87
CA ASP A 255 -5.51 -6.25 -9.12
C ASP A 255 -6.52 -7.36 -8.78
N PRO A 256 -7.78 -7.31 -9.28
CA PRO A 256 -8.78 -8.36 -9.02
C PRO A 256 -8.30 -9.77 -9.37
N ARG A 257 -7.40 -9.91 -10.36
CA ARG A 257 -6.80 -11.18 -10.78
C ARG A 257 -5.80 -11.71 -9.76
N GLU A 258 -5.00 -10.83 -9.17
CA GLU A 258 -4.08 -11.17 -8.06
C GLU A 258 -4.88 -11.59 -6.81
N VAL A 259 -5.98 -10.89 -6.51
CA VAL A 259 -6.89 -11.26 -5.41
C VAL A 259 -7.55 -12.62 -5.65
N ALA A 260 -7.98 -12.91 -6.88
CA ALA A 260 -8.55 -14.20 -7.25
C ALA A 260 -7.51 -15.33 -7.15
N ALA A 261 -6.29 -15.09 -7.65
CA ALA A 261 -5.18 -16.03 -7.56
C ALA A 261 -4.83 -16.38 -6.11
N ALA A 262 -4.70 -15.37 -5.24
CA ALA A 262 -4.39 -15.57 -3.83
C ALA A 262 -5.43 -16.44 -3.10
N LYS A 263 -6.72 -16.34 -3.46
CA LYS A 263 -7.78 -17.20 -2.90
C LYS A 263 -7.65 -18.67 -3.29
N ALA A 264 -7.02 -18.92 -4.44
CA ALA A 264 -6.73 -20.26 -4.96
C ALA A 264 -5.31 -20.74 -4.59
N ASP A 265 -4.59 -20.01 -3.73
CA ASP A 265 -3.19 -20.30 -3.37
C ASP A 265 -2.27 -20.31 -4.61
N LEU A 266 -2.47 -19.33 -5.50
CA LEU A 266 -1.69 -19.11 -6.72
C LEU A 266 -0.91 -17.80 -6.62
N ASN A 267 0.33 -17.80 -7.08
CA ASN A 267 1.14 -16.58 -7.17
C ASN A 267 0.98 -15.97 -8.56
N TYR A 268 0.19 -14.91 -8.69
CA TYR A 268 -0.06 -14.22 -9.95
C TYR A 268 0.42 -12.78 -9.87
N ILE A 269 0.98 -12.25 -10.97
CA ILE A 269 1.25 -10.82 -11.16
C ILE A 269 0.84 -10.44 -12.59
N GLY A 270 -0.02 -9.43 -12.72
CA GLY A 270 -0.46 -8.93 -14.03
C GLY A 270 0.62 -8.09 -14.74
N LEU A 271 0.77 -8.29 -16.04
CA LEU A 271 1.62 -7.48 -16.92
C LEU A 271 0.80 -6.94 -18.11
N ASP A 272 1.44 -6.20 -19.01
CA ASP A 272 0.78 -5.53 -20.15
C ASP A 272 0.93 -6.26 -21.50
N GLY A 273 1.30 -7.55 -21.48
CA GLY A 273 1.46 -8.36 -22.68
C GLY A 273 0.20 -9.06 -23.18
N GLU A 274 0.40 -9.94 -24.16
CA GLU A 274 -0.68 -10.68 -24.84
C GLU A 274 -0.57 -12.22 -24.70
N ILE A 275 0.55 -12.72 -24.16
CA ILE A 275 0.79 -14.16 -23.98
C ILE A 275 0.71 -14.50 -22.50
N GLY A 276 -0.38 -15.15 -22.11
CA GLY A 276 -0.57 -15.68 -20.76
C GLY A 276 0.42 -16.81 -20.48
N CYS A 277 0.95 -16.86 -19.27
CA CYS A 277 1.88 -17.90 -18.84
C CYS A 277 1.26 -18.68 -17.67
N MET A 278 1.36 -20.01 -17.69
CA MET A 278 1.07 -20.87 -16.54
C MET A 278 2.23 -21.84 -16.33
N VAL A 279 2.91 -21.72 -15.18
CA VAL A 279 4.18 -22.41 -14.93
C VAL A 279 4.22 -22.93 -13.50
N ASN A 280 4.96 -24.02 -13.25
CA ASN A 280 5.26 -24.49 -11.90
C ASN A 280 6.68 -24.07 -11.48
N GLY A 281 6.78 -23.34 -10.38
CA GLY A 281 8.00 -22.81 -9.79
C GLY A 281 8.35 -21.40 -10.27
N ALA A 282 8.52 -20.47 -9.33
CA ALA A 282 8.80 -19.06 -9.60
C ALA A 282 10.00 -18.81 -10.53
N GLY A 283 11.10 -19.57 -10.37
CA GLY A 283 12.27 -19.45 -11.25
C GLY A 283 11.97 -19.81 -12.71
N LEU A 284 11.23 -20.90 -12.92
CA LEU A 284 10.81 -21.31 -14.26
C LEU A 284 9.78 -20.36 -14.85
N ALA A 285 8.88 -19.81 -14.02
CA ALA A 285 7.90 -18.81 -14.45
C ALA A 285 8.58 -17.54 -14.98
N MET A 286 9.61 -17.03 -14.27
CA MET A 286 10.44 -15.93 -14.75
C MET A 286 11.16 -16.27 -16.06
N ALA A 287 11.83 -17.42 -16.13
CA ALA A 287 12.53 -17.86 -17.35
C ALA A 287 11.58 -18.04 -18.56
N THR A 288 10.34 -18.45 -18.31
CA THR A 288 9.31 -18.61 -19.35
C THR A 288 8.87 -17.25 -19.91
N MET A 289 8.69 -16.25 -19.05
CA MET A 289 8.41 -14.89 -19.51
C MET A 289 9.59 -14.31 -20.31
N ASP A 290 10.82 -14.54 -19.83
CA ASP A 290 12.04 -14.07 -20.49
C ASP A 290 12.21 -14.69 -21.88
N ILE A 291 11.99 -16.01 -22.04
CA ILE A 291 12.12 -16.68 -23.34
C ILE A 291 11.02 -16.23 -24.32
N ILE A 292 9.80 -15.94 -23.85
CA ILE A 292 8.74 -15.33 -24.67
C ILE A 292 9.22 -13.97 -25.18
N LYS A 293 9.74 -13.13 -24.28
CA LYS A 293 10.21 -11.79 -24.64
C LYS A 293 11.39 -11.83 -25.60
N LEU A 294 12.33 -12.76 -25.38
CA LEU A 294 13.51 -12.98 -26.23
C LEU A 294 13.11 -13.33 -27.67
N HIS A 295 11.99 -14.03 -27.86
CA HIS A 295 11.46 -14.39 -29.17
C HIS A 295 10.41 -13.41 -29.72
N GLY A 296 10.36 -12.18 -29.17
CA GLY A 296 9.53 -11.10 -29.69
C GLY A 296 8.09 -11.07 -29.19
N GLY A 297 7.69 -11.99 -28.31
CA GLY A 297 6.39 -11.98 -27.66
C GLY A 297 6.32 -10.99 -26.48
N THR A 298 5.13 -10.82 -25.92
CA THR A 298 4.90 -9.99 -24.73
C THR A 298 4.19 -10.83 -23.66
N PRO A 299 4.85 -11.17 -22.54
CA PRO A 299 4.20 -11.91 -21.46
C PRO A 299 3.11 -11.05 -20.80
N ALA A 300 1.91 -11.61 -20.67
CA ALA A 300 0.74 -10.94 -20.08
C ALA A 300 0.69 -11.06 -18.54
N ASN A 301 1.41 -12.02 -17.98
CA ASN A 301 1.43 -12.25 -16.53
C ASN A 301 2.65 -13.10 -16.11
N PHE A 302 2.96 -13.03 -14.82
CA PHE A 302 3.61 -14.09 -14.07
C PHE A 302 2.52 -14.95 -13.40
N LEU A 303 2.64 -16.27 -13.45
CA LEU A 303 1.78 -17.19 -12.68
C LEU A 303 2.54 -18.46 -12.32
N ASP A 304 2.75 -18.66 -11.03
CA ASP A 304 3.29 -19.88 -10.44
C ASP A 304 2.17 -20.66 -9.74
N VAL A 305 1.88 -21.86 -10.26
CA VAL A 305 0.88 -22.80 -9.70
C VAL A 305 1.44 -23.69 -8.59
N GLY A 306 2.75 -23.62 -8.33
CA GLY A 306 3.44 -24.45 -7.35
C GLY A 306 3.72 -25.89 -7.83
N GLY A 307 4.56 -26.60 -7.07
CA GLY A 307 5.03 -27.95 -7.43
C GLY A 307 4.00 -29.07 -7.30
N ASN A 308 2.88 -28.83 -6.60
CA ASN A 308 1.84 -29.83 -6.29
C ASN A 308 0.42 -29.31 -6.63
N ALA A 309 0.29 -28.47 -7.65
CA ALA A 309 -0.99 -27.91 -8.09
C ALA A 309 -2.06 -29.00 -8.31
N SER A 310 -3.23 -28.77 -7.72
CA SER A 310 -4.42 -29.60 -7.93
C SER A 310 -5.14 -29.25 -9.23
N GLU A 311 -6.01 -30.14 -9.71
CA GLU A 311 -6.86 -29.87 -10.88
C GLU A 311 -7.69 -28.59 -10.70
N GLY A 312 -8.23 -28.35 -9.50
CA GLY A 312 -8.99 -27.14 -9.20
C GLY A 312 -8.14 -25.87 -9.32
N GLN A 313 -6.89 -25.90 -8.85
CA GLN A 313 -5.97 -24.77 -9.00
C GLN A 313 -5.64 -24.49 -10.46
N VAL A 314 -5.50 -25.53 -11.30
CA VAL A 314 -5.31 -25.36 -12.75
C VAL A 314 -6.53 -24.70 -13.39
N VAL A 315 -7.74 -25.13 -13.03
CA VAL A 315 -8.98 -24.52 -13.54
C VAL A 315 -9.08 -23.04 -13.15
N GLU A 316 -8.80 -22.70 -11.89
CA GLU A 316 -8.80 -21.29 -11.45
C GLU A 316 -7.72 -20.47 -12.14
N ALA A 317 -6.52 -21.02 -12.34
CA ALA A 317 -5.45 -20.40 -13.11
C ALA A 317 -5.93 -20.05 -14.53
N PHE A 318 -6.58 -20.98 -15.23
CA PHE A 318 -7.14 -20.71 -16.55
C PHE A 318 -8.22 -19.62 -16.54
N LYS A 319 -9.16 -19.67 -15.58
CA LYS A 319 -10.20 -18.63 -15.45
C LYS A 319 -9.58 -17.24 -15.29
N ILE A 320 -8.53 -17.13 -14.48
CA ILE A 320 -7.80 -15.87 -14.28
C ILE A 320 -7.17 -15.41 -15.60
N LEU A 321 -6.47 -16.29 -16.31
CA LEU A 321 -5.83 -15.96 -17.59
C LEU A 321 -6.84 -15.56 -18.67
N THR A 322 -7.95 -16.27 -18.79
CA THR A 322 -9.00 -15.99 -19.79
C THR A 322 -9.86 -14.78 -19.42
N SER A 323 -9.79 -14.28 -18.19
CA SER A 323 -10.49 -13.06 -17.78
C SER A 323 -9.80 -11.77 -18.25
N ASP A 324 -8.56 -11.86 -18.72
CA ASP A 324 -7.83 -10.73 -19.31
C ASP A 324 -8.02 -10.69 -20.82
N ASP A 325 -8.80 -9.71 -21.29
CA ASP A 325 -9.09 -9.48 -22.71
C ASP A 325 -7.83 -9.21 -23.57
N LYS A 326 -6.69 -8.85 -22.94
CA LYS A 326 -5.42 -8.69 -23.66
C LYS A 326 -4.78 -10.03 -24.05
N VAL A 327 -5.11 -11.11 -23.34
CA VAL A 327 -4.51 -12.43 -23.56
C VAL A 327 -5.06 -13.05 -24.84
N LYS A 328 -4.16 -13.28 -25.82
CA LYS A 328 -4.48 -13.88 -27.11
C LYS A 328 -3.98 -15.32 -27.26
N ALA A 329 -3.01 -15.71 -26.43
CA ALA A 329 -2.46 -17.06 -26.39
C ALA A 329 -2.02 -17.39 -24.96
N ILE A 330 -2.05 -18.68 -24.60
CA ILE A 330 -1.55 -19.16 -23.30
C ILE A 330 -0.44 -20.16 -23.55
N LEU A 331 0.73 -19.92 -22.96
CA LEU A 331 1.83 -20.87 -22.89
C LEU A 331 1.80 -21.57 -21.53
N VAL A 332 1.53 -22.88 -21.55
CA VAL A 332 1.63 -23.75 -20.39
C VAL A 332 3.00 -24.42 -20.41
N ASN A 333 3.84 -24.13 -19.41
CA ASN A 333 5.17 -24.72 -19.29
C ASN A 333 5.28 -25.42 -17.94
N ILE A 334 5.09 -26.74 -17.93
CA ILE A 334 5.14 -27.54 -16.71
C ILE A 334 6.31 -28.51 -16.79
N PHE A 335 7.26 -28.38 -15.86
CA PHE A 335 8.32 -29.36 -15.71
C PHE A 335 7.90 -30.42 -14.69
N GLY A 336 7.71 -31.65 -15.17
CA GLY A 336 7.26 -32.78 -14.37
C GLY A 336 8.27 -33.15 -13.28
N GLY A 337 7.78 -33.24 -12.05
CA GLY A 337 8.55 -33.69 -10.87
C GLY A 337 7.70 -34.68 -10.07
N ILE A 338 7.20 -34.24 -8.91
CA ILE A 338 6.21 -35.00 -8.13
C ILE A 338 4.82 -34.95 -8.80
N MET A 339 4.58 -33.90 -9.58
CA MET A 339 3.35 -33.68 -10.34
C MET A 339 3.25 -34.65 -11.52
N LYS A 340 2.13 -35.37 -11.61
CA LYS A 340 1.86 -36.27 -12.74
C LYS A 340 1.29 -35.51 -13.94
N CYS A 341 1.90 -35.70 -15.11
CA CYS A 341 1.53 -34.96 -16.32
C CYS A 341 0.12 -35.27 -16.83
N ASP A 342 -0.43 -36.46 -16.55
CA ASP A 342 -1.79 -36.86 -16.92
C ASP A 342 -2.87 -36.06 -16.15
N VAL A 343 -2.64 -35.78 -14.87
CA VAL A 343 -3.51 -34.92 -14.04
C VAL A 343 -3.54 -33.50 -14.60
N ILE A 344 -2.38 -32.95 -14.95
CA ILE A 344 -2.28 -31.60 -15.53
C ILE A 344 -2.93 -31.53 -16.90
N ALA A 345 -2.68 -32.51 -17.77
CA ALA A 345 -3.30 -32.57 -19.09
C ALA A 345 -4.84 -32.63 -18.97
N SER A 346 -5.36 -33.40 -18.02
CA SER A 346 -6.79 -33.50 -17.73
C SER A 346 -7.34 -32.17 -17.20
N GLY A 347 -6.63 -31.51 -16.28
CA GLY A 347 -6.99 -30.17 -15.80
C GLY A 347 -7.05 -29.11 -16.90
N ILE A 348 -6.09 -29.11 -17.83
CA ILE A 348 -6.08 -28.20 -19.00
C ILE A 348 -7.30 -28.46 -19.89
N VAL A 349 -7.58 -29.72 -20.22
CA VAL A 349 -8.71 -30.10 -21.08
C VAL A 349 -10.04 -29.75 -20.42
N ASN A 350 -10.16 -29.95 -19.11
CA ASN A 350 -11.38 -29.63 -18.37
C ASN A 350 -11.58 -28.13 -18.20
N ALA A 351 -10.51 -27.37 -17.97
CA ALA A 351 -10.55 -25.91 -17.94
C ALA A 351 -11.00 -25.33 -19.29
N ALA A 352 -10.48 -25.86 -20.40
CA ALA A 352 -10.82 -25.40 -21.75
C ALA A 352 -12.27 -25.71 -22.20
N LYS A 353 -13.00 -26.57 -21.47
CA LYS A 353 -14.41 -26.90 -21.74
C LYS A 353 -15.41 -26.01 -21.01
N GLN A 354 -14.96 -25.24 -20.02
CA GLN A 354 -15.79 -24.34 -19.21
C GLN A 354 -15.80 -22.94 -19.80
#